data_AF-K4GIU8-F1
#
_entry.id   AF-K4GIU8-F1
#
_cell.length_a   1.000
_cell.length_b   1.000
_cell.length_c   1.000
_cell.angle_alpha   90.00
_cell.angle_beta   90.00
_cell.angle_gamma   90.00
#
_symmetry.space_group_name_H-M   'P 1'
#
loop_
_entity.id
_entity.type
_entity.pdbx_description
1 polymer ?
#
loop_
_entity_poly.entity_id
_entity_poly.type
_entity_poly.pdbx_seq_one_letter_code
_entity_poly.pdbx_strand_id
1 'polypeptide(L)'
;RATVYFVAMVYMFLGVSIIADRFMSSIEVITSQEREITIKKPNGETSKTTVRIWNETVSNLTLMALGSSAPEILLSVIEVCGHGFTAGDLGPSTIVGSAAFNMFIIIAICVYVVPDGEIRKIKHLRVFFVTAAWSIFAYTWLYLILSVISPGIVEVWEGLLTFFFFPICVVFAWVADRRLLFYKYVYKKYRAGKQRGMIIEMEGE
;
A
#
# COMPACT_ATOMS: atom_id res chain seq x y z
N ARG A 1 -29.38 -27.45 11.74
CA ARG A 1 -28.96 -26.92 10.42
C ARG A 1 -28.24 -25.58 10.58
N ALA A 2 -28.86 -24.57 11.20
CA ALA A 2 -28.21 -23.27 11.47
C ALA A 2 -26.87 -23.36 12.21
N THR A 3 -26.78 -24.14 13.31
CA THR A 3 -25.53 -24.32 14.07
C THR A 3 -24.41 -24.93 13.24
N VAL A 4 -24.73 -25.89 12.37
CA VAL A 4 -23.73 -26.54 11.49
C VAL A 4 -23.21 -25.56 10.45
N TYR A 5 -24.10 -24.77 9.83
CA TYR A 5 -23.69 -23.73 8.88
C TYR A 5 -22.88 -22.62 9.55
N PHE A 6 -23.24 -22.25 10.78
CA PHE A 6 -22.49 -21.25 11.55
C PHE A 6 -21.06 -21.74 11.86
N VAL A 7 -20.92 -22.98 12.36
CA VAL A 7 -19.60 -23.56 12.63
C VAL A 7 -18.78 -23.71 11.35
N ALA A 8 -19.39 -24.16 10.25
CA ALA A 8 -18.72 -24.27 8.96
C ALA A 8 -18.26 -22.90 8.42
N MET A 9 -19.08 -21.86 8.59
CA MET A 9 -18.74 -20.49 8.20
C MET A 9 -17.55 -19.95 8.99
N VAL A 10 -17.55 -20.12 10.32
CA VAL A 10 -16.42 -19.72 11.18
C VAL A 10 -15.14 -20.46 10.79
N TYR A 11 -15.23 -21.77 10.52
CA TYR A 11 -14.09 -22.56 10.07
C TYR A 11 -13.49 -22.05 8.75
N MET A 12 -14.34 -21.79 7.74
CA MET A 12 -13.90 -21.23 6.46
C MET A 12 -13.31 -19.83 6.61
N PHE A 13 -13.93 -18.97 7.42
CA PHE A 13 -13.43 -17.62 7.69
C PHE A 13 -12.04 -17.64 8.35
N LEU A 14 -11.85 -18.51 9.34
CA LEU A 14 -10.55 -18.70 9.98
C LEU A 14 -9.49 -19.19 8.98
N GLY A 15 -9.85 -20.14 8.12
CA GLY A 15 -8.98 -20.63 7.05
C GLY A 15 -8.52 -19.51 6.11
N VAL A 16 -9.46 -18.71 5.60
CA VAL A 16 -9.15 -17.57 4.72
C VAL A 16 -8.27 -16.53 5.44
N SER A 17 -8.59 -16.21 6.69
CA SER A 17 -7.81 -15.25 7.50
C SER A 17 -6.36 -15.71 7.70
N ILE A 18 -6.13 -16.99 7.99
CA ILE A 18 -4.77 -17.54 8.16
C ILE A 18 -3.98 -17.47 6.86
N ILE A 19 -4.62 -17.80 5.73
CA ILE A 19 -3.98 -17.74 4.41
C ILE A 19 -3.61 -16.30 4.05
N ALA A 20 -4.52 -15.35 4.28
CA ALA A 20 -4.29 -13.93 4.03
C ALA A 20 -3.12 -13.40 4.88
N ASP A 21 -3.07 -13.75 6.18
CA ASP A 21 -1.99 -13.36 7.07
C ASP A 21 -0.63 -13.91 6.62
N ARG A 22 -0.58 -15.20 6.25
CA ARG A 22 0.64 -15.83 5.71
C ARG A 22 1.09 -15.22 4.40
N PHE A 23 0.16 -14.87 3.52
CA PHE A 23 0.45 -14.20 2.26
C PHE A 23 1.04 -12.80 2.50
N MET A 24 0.43 -12.03 3.40
CA MET A 24 0.93 -10.70 3.76
C MET A 24 2.31 -10.74 4.42
N SER A 25 2.52 -11.68 5.36
CA SER A 25 3.83 -11.90 5.99
C SER A 25 4.91 -12.23 4.96
N SER A 26 4.58 -13.02 3.94
CA SER A 26 5.52 -13.35 2.85
C SER A 26 5.91 -12.11 2.03
N ILE A 27 4.94 -11.22 1.77
CA ILE A 27 5.19 -9.95 1.06
C ILE A 27 6.05 -9.00 1.89
N GLU A 28 5.83 -8.94 3.20
CA GLU A 28 6.65 -8.14 4.11
C GLU A 28 8.12 -8.59 4.09
N VAL A 29 8.37 -9.91 4.10
CA VAL A 29 9.72 -10.47 3.97
C VAL A 29 10.37 -10.11 2.64
N ILE A 30 9.63 -10.12 1.53
CA ILE A 30 10.16 -9.76 0.20
C ILE A 30 10.51 -8.27 0.13
N THR A 31 9.62 -7.41 0.65
CA THR A 31 9.77 -5.95 0.58
C THR A 31 10.81 -5.40 1.54
N SER A 32 11.10 -6.11 2.64
CA SER A 32 12.10 -5.74 3.64
C SER A 32 13.53 -6.19 3.31
N GLN A 33 13.78 -6.84 2.17
CA GLN A 33 15.12 -7.30 1.80
C GLN A 33 16.12 -6.14 1.66
N GLU A 34 17.27 -6.29 2.32
CA GLU A 34 18.38 -5.34 2.27
C GLU A 34 19.56 -5.90 1.48
N ARG A 35 20.26 -5.02 0.76
CA ARG A 35 21.47 -5.33 0.01
C ARG A 35 22.62 -4.48 0.52
N GLU A 36 23.73 -5.12 0.87
CA GLU A 36 24.98 -4.43 1.15
C GLU A 36 25.60 -3.90 -0.13
N ILE A 37 25.80 -2.59 -0.20
CA ILE A 37 26.56 -1.92 -1.26
C ILE A 37 27.85 -1.35 -0.69
N THR A 38 28.96 -1.63 -1.36
CA THR A 38 30.27 -1.07 -1.04
C THR A 38 30.46 0.22 -1.82
N ILE A 39 30.30 1.37 -1.16
CA ILE A 39 30.53 2.67 -1.78
C ILE A 39 32.01 3.04 -1.59
N LYS A 40 32.75 3.15 -2.69
CA LYS A 40 34.10 3.72 -2.69
C LYS A 40 33.98 5.23 -2.54
N LYS A 41 34.46 5.78 -1.42
CA LYS A 41 34.55 7.23 -1.23
C LYS A 41 35.69 7.80 -2.09
N PRO A 42 35.66 9.10 -2.43
CA PRO A 42 36.75 9.78 -3.16
C PRO A 42 38.13 9.66 -2.49
N ASN A 43 38.18 9.38 -1.18
CA ASN A 43 39.41 9.20 -0.41
C ASN A 43 39.98 7.76 -0.43
N GLY A 44 39.45 6.86 -1.27
CA GLY A 44 39.93 5.47 -1.38
C GLY A 44 39.40 4.51 -0.31
N GLU A 45 38.75 4.99 0.75
CA GLU A 45 38.08 4.16 1.75
C GLU A 45 36.77 3.54 1.22
N THR A 46 36.62 2.23 1.42
CA THR A 46 35.37 1.50 1.15
C THR A 46 34.46 1.52 2.38
N SER A 47 33.29 2.15 2.27
CA SER A 47 32.25 2.07 3.30
C SER A 47 31.17 1.10 2.83
N LYS A 48 30.92 0.05 3.61
CA LYS A 48 29.75 -0.81 3.41
C LYS A 48 28.52 -0.09 3.96
N THR A 49 27.45 -0.05 3.18
CA THR A 49 26.14 0.47 3.62
C THR A 49 25.07 -0.49 3.15
N THR A 50 24.16 -0.86 4.06
CA THR A 50 22.95 -1.61 3.71
C THR A 50 21.91 -0.66 3.13
N VAL A 51 21.34 -1.03 1.99
CA VAL A 51 20.21 -0.31 1.38
C VAL A 51 19.08 -1.29 1.11
N ARG A 52 17.84 -0.89 1.37
CA ARG A 52 16.67 -1.69 0.95
C ARG A 52 16.65 -1.84 -0.57
N ILE A 53 16.37 -3.04 -1.03
CA ILE A 53 16.30 -3.36 -2.47
C ILE A 53 15.08 -2.68 -3.10
N TRP A 54 13.96 -2.71 -2.39
CA TRP A 54 12.73 -2.11 -2.84
C TRP A 54 12.58 -0.65 -2.39
N ASN A 55 12.01 0.18 -3.26
CA ASN A 55 11.61 1.53 -2.88
C ASN A 55 10.37 1.46 -1.99
N GLU A 56 10.44 2.07 -0.80
CA GLU A 56 9.39 2.03 0.22
C GLU A 56 8.02 2.50 -0.31
N THR A 57 7.98 3.58 -1.09
CA THR A 57 6.73 4.08 -1.70
C THR A 57 6.14 3.06 -2.68
N VAL A 58 6.99 2.49 -3.54
CA VAL A 58 6.53 1.48 -4.52
C VAL A 58 6.06 0.21 -3.82
N SER A 59 6.81 -0.31 -2.84
CA SER A 59 6.42 -1.50 -2.07
C SER A 59 5.09 -1.31 -1.36
N ASN A 60 4.90 -0.17 -0.70
CA ASN A 60 3.68 0.10 0.07
C ASN A 60 2.46 0.23 -0.86
N LEU A 61 2.59 0.97 -1.96
CA LEU A 61 1.49 1.18 -2.91
C LEU A 61 1.16 -0.03 -3.79
N THR A 62 2.13 -0.93 -3.99
CA THR A 62 1.95 -2.10 -4.87
C THR A 62 1.84 -3.38 -4.07
N LEU A 63 2.97 -3.96 -3.68
CA LEU A 63 3.05 -5.30 -3.11
C LEU A 63 2.29 -5.40 -1.79
N MET A 64 2.46 -4.45 -0.88
CA MET A 64 1.78 -4.50 0.43
C MET A 64 0.27 -4.29 0.30
N ALA A 65 -0.16 -3.28 -0.47
CA ALA A 65 -1.58 -3.02 -0.70
C ALA A 65 -2.28 -4.17 -1.44
N LEU A 66 -1.64 -4.69 -2.50
CA LEU A 66 -2.15 -5.86 -3.23
C LEU A 66 -2.17 -7.10 -2.32
N GLY A 67 -1.17 -7.26 -1.47
CA GLY A 67 -1.10 -8.31 -0.46
C GLY A 67 -2.34 -8.37 0.42
N SER A 68 -2.73 -7.22 0.97
CA SER A 68 -3.91 -7.11 1.82
C SER A 68 -5.24 -7.30 1.09
N SER A 69 -5.30 -7.05 -0.22
CA SER A 69 -6.54 -7.11 -1.01
C SER A 69 -6.62 -8.32 -1.97
N ALA A 70 -5.63 -9.21 -1.94
CA ALA A 70 -5.56 -10.35 -2.83
C ALA A 70 -6.73 -11.34 -2.70
N PRO A 71 -7.22 -11.68 -1.48
CA PRO A 71 -8.40 -12.53 -1.33
C PRO A 71 -9.65 -11.94 -2.01
N GLU A 72 -9.87 -10.64 -1.84
CA GLU A 72 -11.03 -9.93 -2.40
C GLU A 72 -10.97 -9.83 -3.93
N ILE A 73 -9.77 -9.55 -4.46
CA ILE A 73 -9.53 -9.53 -5.92
C ILE A 73 -9.76 -10.93 -6.49
N LEU A 74 -9.22 -11.98 -5.86
CA LEU A 74 -9.38 -13.35 -6.31
C LEU A 74 -10.86 -13.77 -6.31
N LEU A 75 -11.59 -13.44 -5.25
CA LEU A 75 -13.03 -13.69 -5.16
C LEU A 75 -13.79 -13.00 -6.30
N SER A 76 -13.47 -11.74 -6.57
CA SER A 76 -14.11 -10.98 -7.65
C SER A 76 -13.83 -11.59 -9.03
N VAL A 77 -12.61 -12.07 -9.27
CA VAL A 77 -12.24 -12.73 -10.53
C VAL A 77 -12.95 -14.08 -10.68
N ILE A 78 -12.99 -14.90 -9.62
CA ILE A 78 -13.67 -16.21 -9.65
C ILE A 78 -15.16 -16.02 -9.90
N GLU A 79 -15.79 -15.04 -9.26
CA GLU A 79 -17.22 -14.76 -9.42
C GLU A 79 -17.56 -14.31 -10.84
N VAL A 80 -16.80 -13.35 -11.40
CA VAL A 80 -17.03 -12.85 -12.77
C VAL A 80 -16.81 -13.95 -13.81
N CYS A 81 -15.75 -14.74 -13.66
CA CYS A 81 -15.48 -15.87 -14.56
C CYS A 81 -16.54 -16.98 -14.43
N GLY A 82 -17.01 -17.25 -13.20
CA GLY A 82 -18.03 -18.26 -12.92
C GLY A 82 -19.42 -17.89 -13.46
N HIS A 83 -19.75 -16.61 -13.54
CA HIS A 83 -21.02 -16.10 -14.06
C HIS A 83 -20.94 -15.62 -15.52
N GLY A 84 -19.98 -16.12 -16.31
CA GLY A 84 -19.92 -15.83 -17.74
C GLY A 84 -19.63 -14.36 -18.08
N PHE A 85 -18.71 -13.73 -17.36
CA PHE A 85 -18.34 -12.31 -17.48
C PHE A 85 -19.44 -11.32 -17.06
N THR A 86 -20.37 -11.77 -16.23
CA THR A 86 -21.28 -10.87 -15.51
C THR A 86 -20.74 -10.64 -14.10
N ALA A 87 -20.71 -9.38 -13.67
CA ALA A 87 -20.35 -9.04 -12.30
C ALA A 87 -21.47 -9.52 -11.37
N GLY A 88 -21.16 -10.47 -10.49
CA GLY A 88 -22.05 -10.80 -9.39
C GLY A 88 -22.06 -9.71 -8.33
N ASP A 89 -23.03 -9.76 -7.41
CA ASP A 89 -23.18 -8.73 -6.38
C ASP A 89 -22.05 -8.74 -5.35
N LEU A 90 -21.36 -9.88 -5.17
CA LEU A 90 -20.39 -10.05 -4.08
C LEU A 90 -19.11 -9.25 -4.35
N GLY A 91 -18.53 -9.35 -5.54
CA GLY A 91 -17.26 -8.74 -5.92
C GLY A 91 -17.25 -7.22 -5.76
N PRO A 92 -18.13 -6.48 -6.47
CA PRO A 92 -18.22 -5.03 -6.33
C PRO A 92 -18.54 -4.59 -4.90
N SER A 93 -19.47 -5.28 -4.22
CA SER A 93 -19.86 -4.94 -2.85
C SER A 93 -18.72 -5.16 -1.86
N THR A 94 -17.94 -6.23 -2.00
CA THR A 94 -16.76 -6.52 -1.18
C THR A 94 -15.65 -5.50 -1.41
N ILE A 95 -15.37 -5.12 -2.67
CA ILE A 95 -14.35 -4.11 -2.99
C ILE A 95 -14.71 -2.74 -2.40
N VAL A 96 -15.94 -2.27 -2.66
CA VAL A 96 -16.40 -0.95 -2.17
C VAL A 96 -16.52 -0.95 -0.64
N GLY A 97 -17.03 -2.03 -0.06
CA GLY A 97 -17.13 -2.20 1.39
C GLY A 97 -15.77 -2.18 2.09
N SER A 98 -14.78 -2.90 1.57
CA SER A 98 -13.42 -2.92 2.10
C SER A 98 -12.75 -1.54 2.00
N ALA A 99 -12.92 -0.84 0.87
CA ALA A 99 -12.40 0.52 0.71
C ALA A 99 -13.02 1.51 1.72
N ALA A 100 -14.34 1.44 1.93
CA ALA A 100 -15.03 2.25 2.93
C ALA A 100 -14.55 1.92 4.36
N PHE A 101 -14.39 0.63 4.69
CA PHE A 101 -13.90 0.20 6.00
C PHE A 101 -12.48 0.71 6.27
N ASN A 102 -11.59 0.65 5.28
CA ASN A 102 -10.23 1.16 5.38
C ASN A 102 -10.20 2.68 5.59
N MET A 103 -11.04 3.42 4.89
CA MET A 103 -11.09 4.89 4.98
C MET A 103 -11.72 5.41 6.28
N PHE A 104 -12.75 4.75 6.80
CA PHE A 104 -13.45 5.22 7.99
C PHE A 104 -12.99 4.56 9.27
N ILE A 105 -12.98 3.23 9.31
CA ILE A 105 -12.77 2.48 10.56
C ILE A 105 -11.28 2.31 10.86
N ILE A 106 -10.49 1.83 9.90
CA ILE A 106 -9.06 1.61 10.12
C ILE A 106 -8.35 2.93 10.45
N ILE A 107 -8.61 4.00 9.68
CA ILE A 107 -8.03 5.31 9.97
C ILE A 107 -8.43 5.81 11.36
N ALA A 108 -9.69 5.67 11.77
CA ALA A 108 -10.14 6.07 13.11
C ALA A 108 -9.39 5.31 14.21
N ILE A 109 -9.22 3.99 14.06
CA ILE A 109 -8.45 3.16 15.00
C ILE A 109 -6.98 3.57 15.01
N CYS A 110 -6.37 3.81 13.85
CA CYS A 110 -4.98 4.25 13.75
C CYS A 110 -4.71 5.58 14.45
N VAL A 111 -5.69 6.50 14.47
CA VAL A 111 -5.59 7.77 15.21
C VAL A 111 -5.82 7.54 16.71
N TYR A 112 -6.80 6.71 17.07
CA TYR A 112 -7.15 6.42 18.47
C TYR A 112 -6.04 5.70 19.25
N VAL A 113 -5.26 4.83 18.59
CA VAL A 113 -4.21 4.03 19.23
C VAL A 113 -2.92 4.83 19.48
N VAL A 114 -2.82 6.08 18.99
CA VAL A 114 -1.65 6.92 19.25
C VAL A 114 -1.61 7.29 20.74
N PRO A 115 -0.53 6.97 21.48
CA PRO A 115 -0.42 7.28 22.90
C PRO A 115 -0.47 8.79 23.17
N ASP A 116 -1.01 9.17 24.33
CA ASP A 116 -1.03 10.55 24.78
C ASP A 116 0.38 11.12 24.85
N GLY A 117 0.60 12.29 24.24
CA GLY A 117 1.91 12.95 24.15
C GLY A 117 2.73 12.61 22.90
N GLU A 118 2.35 11.59 22.12
CA GLU A 118 3.01 11.28 20.85
C GLU A 118 2.32 11.94 19.64
N ILE A 119 3.09 12.61 18.77
CA ILE A 119 2.58 13.19 17.52
C ILE A 119 3.10 12.40 16.32
N ARG A 120 2.19 11.81 15.55
CA ARG A 120 2.51 11.13 14.28
C ARG A 120 2.37 12.10 13.12
N LYS A 121 3.45 12.31 12.35
CA LYS A 121 3.49 13.20 11.17
C LYS A 121 3.67 12.41 9.87
N ILE A 122 3.02 12.87 8.81
CA ILE A 122 3.17 12.31 7.46
C ILE A 122 4.54 12.72 6.90
N LYS A 123 5.43 11.74 6.68
CA LYS A 123 6.80 11.98 6.21
C LYS A 123 6.87 12.38 4.72
N HIS A 124 5.98 11.84 3.88
CA HIS A 124 6.03 11.98 2.42
C HIS A 124 4.85 12.78 1.88
N LEU A 125 4.73 14.07 2.25
CA LEU A 125 3.60 14.92 1.84
C LEU A 125 3.40 15.00 0.31
N ARG A 126 4.48 15.04 -0.48
CA ARG A 126 4.36 15.09 -1.96
C ARG A 126 3.78 13.81 -2.53
N VAL A 127 4.25 12.66 -2.04
CA VAL A 127 3.70 11.35 -2.43
C VAL A 127 2.23 11.30 -2.03
N PHE A 128 1.91 11.74 -0.82
CA PHE A 128 0.53 11.83 -0.32
C PHE A 128 -0.37 12.67 -1.25
N PHE A 129 0.04 13.87 -1.67
CA PHE A 129 -0.75 14.68 -2.60
C PHE A 129 -0.92 14.00 -3.96
N VAL A 130 0.12 13.37 -4.50
CA VAL A 130 0.03 12.62 -5.76
C VAL A 130 -0.94 11.46 -5.63
N THR A 131 -0.82 10.65 -4.57
CA THR A 131 -1.72 9.50 -4.34
C THR A 131 -3.15 9.93 -4.05
N ALA A 132 -3.36 11.04 -3.34
CA ALA A 132 -4.68 11.59 -3.07
C ALA A 132 -5.36 12.09 -4.36
N ALA A 133 -4.62 12.81 -5.21
CA ALA A 133 -5.12 13.27 -6.51
C ALA A 133 -5.50 12.07 -7.40
N TRP A 134 -4.64 11.05 -7.47
CA TRP A 134 -4.92 9.81 -8.20
C TRP A 134 -6.10 9.02 -7.60
N SER A 135 -6.29 9.04 -6.29
CA SER A 135 -7.44 8.39 -5.64
C SER A 135 -8.76 9.07 -6.03
N ILE A 136 -8.82 10.40 -5.99
CA ILE A 136 -10.00 11.16 -6.44
C ILE A 136 -10.27 10.91 -7.92
N PHE A 137 -9.22 10.93 -8.75
CA PHE A 137 -9.33 10.61 -10.16
C PHE A 137 -9.85 9.19 -10.39
N ALA A 138 -9.37 8.20 -9.65
CA ALA A 138 -9.81 6.81 -9.78
C ALA A 138 -11.31 6.65 -9.46
N TYR A 139 -11.81 7.29 -8.41
CA TYR A 139 -13.25 7.26 -8.09
C TYR A 139 -14.10 8.00 -9.13
N THR A 140 -13.60 9.13 -9.64
CA THR A 140 -14.27 9.87 -10.72
C THR A 140 -14.29 9.04 -12.01
N TRP A 141 -13.18 8.40 -12.34
CA TRP A 141 -13.06 7.50 -13.50
C TRP A 141 -14.00 6.30 -13.37
N LEU A 142 -14.06 5.66 -12.19
CA LEU A 142 -15.00 4.58 -11.91
C LEU A 142 -16.46 5.01 -12.10
N TYR A 143 -16.82 6.22 -11.65
CA TYR A 143 -18.14 6.79 -11.90
C TYR A 143 -18.40 7.01 -13.39
N LEU A 144 -17.43 7.56 -14.12
CA LEU A 144 -17.56 7.82 -15.56
C LEU A 144 -17.78 6.53 -16.37
N ILE A 145 -17.01 5.48 -16.14
CA ILE A 145 -17.17 4.21 -16.88
C ILE A 145 -18.51 3.55 -16.58
N LEU A 146 -18.99 3.60 -15.33
CA LEU A 146 -20.23 2.94 -14.93
C LEU A 146 -21.51 3.73 -15.24
N SER A 147 -21.45 5.07 -15.26
CA SER A 147 -22.66 5.93 -15.35
C SER A 147 -22.75 6.79 -16.60
N VAL A 148 -21.64 7.08 -17.27
CA VAL A 148 -21.60 8.07 -18.38
C VAL A 148 -21.18 7.44 -19.70
N ILE A 149 -20.09 6.68 -19.71
CA ILE A 149 -19.51 6.12 -20.94
C ILE A 149 -20.29 4.87 -21.38
N SER A 150 -20.31 3.85 -20.51
CA SER A 150 -20.95 2.56 -20.78
C SER A 150 -21.89 2.19 -19.62
N PRO A 151 -23.11 2.75 -19.57
CA PRO A 151 -23.98 2.63 -18.40
C PRO A 151 -24.24 1.16 -18.02
N GLY A 152 -23.78 0.78 -16.83
CA GLY A 152 -23.99 -0.57 -16.25
C GLY A 152 -23.17 -1.70 -16.88
N ILE A 153 -22.26 -1.43 -17.82
CA ILE A 153 -21.43 -2.44 -18.48
C ILE A 153 -20.01 -1.89 -18.60
N VAL A 154 -19.01 -2.64 -18.12
CA VAL A 154 -17.60 -2.25 -18.31
C VAL A 154 -17.07 -2.88 -19.59
N GLU A 155 -16.70 -2.05 -20.55
CA GLU A 155 -16.07 -2.51 -21.79
C GLU A 155 -14.61 -2.91 -21.57
N VAL A 156 -14.08 -3.82 -22.40
CA VAL A 156 -12.72 -4.34 -22.26
C VAL A 156 -11.67 -3.22 -22.30
N TRP A 157 -11.87 -2.19 -23.14
CA TRP A 157 -10.93 -1.09 -23.22
C TRP A 157 -10.97 -0.20 -21.95
N GLU A 158 -12.13 -0.02 -21.32
CA GLU A 158 -12.27 0.71 -20.05
C GLU A 158 -11.54 -0.03 -18.93
N GLY A 159 -11.69 -1.36 -18.88
CA GLY A 159 -10.97 -2.23 -17.96
C GLY A 159 -9.46 -2.22 -18.18
N LEU A 160 -9.01 -2.33 -19.45
CA LEU A 160 -7.59 -2.25 -19.81
C LEU A 160 -7.00 -0.88 -19.44
N LEU A 161 -7.70 0.21 -19.74
CA LEU A 161 -7.24 1.55 -19.42
C LEU A 161 -7.14 1.76 -17.90
N THR A 162 -8.13 1.28 -17.15
CA THR A 162 -8.11 1.27 -15.67
C THR A 162 -6.91 0.48 -15.14
N PHE A 163 -6.63 -0.69 -15.73
CA PHE A 163 -5.46 -1.50 -15.39
C PHE A 163 -4.15 -0.76 -15.66
N PHE A 164 -4.05 0.01 -16.75
CA PHE A 164 -2.87 0.83 -17.07
C PHE A 164 -2.71 2.07 -16.19
N PHE A 165 -3.80 2.63 -15.64
CA PHE A 165 -3.68 3.75 -14.71
C PHE A 165 -2.94 3.38 -13.42
N PHE A 166 -3.01 2.12 -12.99
CA PHE A 166 -2.28 1.65 -11.81
C PHE A 166 -0.75 1.79 -11.93
N PRO A 167 -0.05 1.19 -12.93
CA PRO A 167 1.39 1.37 -13.07
C PRO A 167 1.78 2.83 -13.35
N ILE A 168 0.94 3.61 -14.04
CA ILE A 168 1.18 5.04 -14.23
C ILE A 168 1.17 5.78 -12.88
N CYS A 169 0.17 5.54 -12.02
CA CYS A 169 0.10 6.11 -10.69
C CYS A 169 1.34 5.75 -9.85
N VAL A 170 1.77 4.48 -9.89
CA VAL A 170 2.98 4.00 -9.19
C VAL A 170 4.24 4.71 -9.68
N VAL A 171 4.40 4.90 -11.00
CA VAL A 171 5.53 5.64 -11.56
C VAL A 171 5.50 7.09 -11.11
N PHE A 172 4.35 7.74 -11.10
CA PHE A 172 4.21 9.13 -10.63
C PHE A 172 4.56 9.25 -9.14
N ALA A 173 4.09 8.32 -8.31
CA ALA A 173 4.44 8.24 -6.89
C ALA A 173 5.94 8.01 -6.68
N TRP A 174 6.55 7.13 -7.47
CA TRP A 174 7.99 6.87 -7.44
C TRP A 174 8.81 8.10 -7.85
N VAL A 175 8.39 8.83 -8.90
CA VAL A 175 9.04 10.08 -9.31
C VAL A 175 8.93 11.14 -8.21
N ALA A 176 7.77 11.26 -7.56
CA ALA A 176 7.55 12.17 -6.46
C ALA A 176 8.45 11.84 -5.25
N ASP A 177 8.65 10.55 -4.97
CA ASP A 177 9.56 10.06 -3.93
C ASP A 177 11.04 10.28 -4.29
N ARG A 178 11.46 9.99 -5.52
CA ARG A 178 12.86 10.17 -5.98
C ARG A 178 13.29 11.64 -6.02
N ARG A 179 12.40 12.57 -6.38
CA ARG A 179 12.67 14.02 -6.32
C ARG A 179 12.89 14.53 -4.89
N LEU A 180 12.67 13.69 -3.87
CA LEU A 180 12.99 13.96 -2.46
C LEU A 180 14.49 13.72 -2.15
N LEU A 181 15.21 12.89 -2.92
CA LEU A 181 16.65 12.64 -2.71
C LEU A 181 17.51 13.89 -2.93
N PHE A 182 17.15 14.78 -3.86
CA PHE A 182 17.85 16.07 -4.01
C PHE A 182 17.73 16.93 -2.76
N TYR A 183 16.59 16.90 -2.06
CA TYR A 183 16.39 17.69 -0.84
C TYR A 183 16.99 17.00 0.40
N LYS A 184 16.95 15.66 0.47
CA LYS A 184 17.55 14.88 1.55
C LYS A 184 19.08 14.88 1.52
N TYR A 185 19.70 15.03 0.34
CA TYR A 185 21.16 15.25 0.23
C TYR A 185 21.56 16.66 0.66
N VAL A 186 20.68 17.65 0.47
CA VAL A 186 20.91 19.04 0.89
C VAL A 186 20.71 19.22 2.40
N TYR A 187 19.76 18.50 3.03
CA TYR A 187 19.54 18.56 4.49
C TYR A 187 20.45 17.65 5.33
N LYS A 188 21.33 16.85 4.71
CA LYS A 188 22.33 16.03 5.42
C LYS A 188 23.73 16.66 5.44
N LYS A 189 23.86 17.92 5.02
CA LYS A 189 25.00 18.76 5.42
C LYS A 189 24.62 19.47 6.72
N TYR A 190 25.46 19.33 7.74
CA TYR A 190 25.35 19.87 9.11
C TYR A 190 24.64 19.01 10.17
N ARG A 191 25.24 17.85 10.49
CA ARG A 191 25.67 17.58 11.88
C ARG A 191 26.78 16.52 11.89
N ALA A 192 28.00 16.94 11.60
CA ALA A 192 29.19 16.18 12.00
C ALA A 192 29.41 16.46 13.50
N GLY A 193 28.73 15.69 14.36
CA GLY A 193 28.91 15.69 15.80
C GLY A 193 29.77 14.51 16.22
N LYS A 194 31.00 14.81 16.61
CA LYS A 194 32.02 13.91 17.13
C LYS A 194 31.59 13.38 18.51
N GLN A 195 31.19 12.11 18.64
CA GLN A 195 31.51 11.27 19.81
C GLN A 195 31.04 9.82 19.67
N ARG A 196 31.97 8.94 20.06
CA ARG A 196 31.82 7.49 20.29
C ARG A 196 30.74 7.22 21.34
N GLY A 197 30.01 6.11 21.14
CA GLY A 197 29.68 5.14 22.17
C GLY A 197 28.71 5.57 23.27
N MET A 198 27.46 5.07 23.16
CA MET A 198 26.43 4.91 24.20
C MET A 198 26.01 6.14 25.03
N ILE A 199 24.70 6.35 25.18
CA ILE A 199 23.93 6.57 26.43
C ILE A 199 22.57 7.24 26.08
N ILE A 200 21.50 6.51 26.39
CA ILE A 200 20.23 6.84 27.09
C ILE A 200 19.60 8.25 26.95
N GLU A 201 18.28 8.22 26.68
CA GLU A 201 17.16 9.17 26.88
C GLU A 201 17.40 10.67 27.16
N MET A 202 16.61 11.51 26.49
CA MET A 202 15.55 12.31 27.14
C MET A 202 14.59 12.93 26.11
N GLU A 203 13.31 12.99 26.48
CA GLU A 203 12.25 13.82 25.88
C GLU A 203 12.67 15.28 25.70
N GLY A 204 12.03 15.97 24.74
CA GLY A 204 12.09 17.43 24.66
C GLY A 204 11.54 18.00 23.37
N GLU A 205 10.22 18.28 23.39
CA GLU A 205 9.38 19.20 22.58
C GLU A 205 9.24 19.03 21.05
#